data_AF-A0A9P6CK23-F1
#
_entry.id   AF-A0A9P6CK23-F1
#
_cell.length_a   1.000
_cell.length_b   1.000
_cell.length_c   1.000
_cell.angle_alpha   90.00
_cell.angle_beta   90.00
_cell.angle_gamma   90.00
#
_symmetry.space_group_name_H-M   'P 1'
#
loop_
_entity.id
_entity.type
_entity.pdbx_description
1 polymer ?
#
loop_
_entity_poly.entity_id
_entity_poly.type
_entity_poly.pdbx_seq_one_letter_code
_entity_poly.pdbx_strand_id
1 'polypeptide(L)'
;MARNRTQKNSQSQTPSSSIEIPEDEQMRLIKESGIMGKIASIPKPETLEEDITPFAEEMFGAVVLIIPFCFLLLLMEILIHFQYRKQPTFEAVMDRMVPGVPILSIFVFYTTRYKAHRVMQLFLFVLSVLVGARMLYLINWGSWLVNMRQCPALATIWVYTVVQLDLGPAVVALAIVGGYVWWQDLQILL
;
A
#
# COMPACT_ATOMS: atom_id res chain seq x y z
N MET A 1 73.22 -22.13 25.40
CA MET A 1 72.86 -22.38 23.99
C MET A 1 72.21 -23.76 23.86
N ALA A 2 71.35 -23.92 22.86
CA ALA A 2 70.78 -25.17 22.31
C ALA A 2 69.45 -25.72 22.89
N ARG A 3 68.37 -25.29 22.22
CA ARG A 3 67.19 -26.04 21.74
C ARG A 3 66.90 -27.43 22.33
N ASN A 4 65.66 -27.61 22.79
CA ASN A 4 64.87 -28.74 22.29
C ASN A 4 63.37 -28.39 22.27
N ARG A 5 62.80 -28.43 21.05
CA ARG A 5 61.41 -28.15 20.72
C ARG A 5 60.72 -29.48 20.51
N THR A 6 59.94 -29.93 21.50
CA THR A 6 59.12 -31.14 21.34
C THR A 6 57.77 -30.73 20.77
N GLN A 7 57.63 -30.85 19.45
CA GLN A 7 56.33 -30.83 18.75
C GLN A 7 55.49 -32.00 19.25
N LYS A 8 54.37 -31.73 19.93
CA LYS A 8 53.33 -32.73 20.15
C LYS A 8 52.26 -32.56 19.06
N ASN A 9 52.30 -33.52 18.16
CA ASN A 9 51.42 -33.77 17.03
C ASN A 9 49.95 -33.75 17.46
N SER A 10 49.16 -32.80 16.97
CA SER A 10 47.69 -32.80 17.13
C SER A 10 47.09 -33.53 15.94
N GLN A 11 46.89 -34.84 16.11
CA GLN A 11 46.03 -35.63 15.22
C GLN A 11 44.59 -35.59 15.74
N SER A 12 43.75 -35.04 14.88
CA SER A 12 42.30 -35.16 14.80
C SER A 12 41.72 -36.45 15.39
N GLN A 13 40.76 -36.31 16.30
CA GLN A 13 39.67 -37.27 16.48
C GLN A 13 38.37 -36.49 16.71
N THR A 14 37.54 -36.46 15.67
CA THR A 14 36.11 -36.25 15.80
C THR A 14 35.50 -37.60 16.14
N PRO A 15 34.80 -37.77 17.27
CA PRO A 15 33.73 -38.74 17.35
C PRO A 15 32.40 -37.98 17.39
N SER A 16 31.64 -38.14 16.31
CA SER A 16 30.20 -37.97 16.33
C SER A 16 29.59 -39.02 17.25
N SER A 17 29.49 -38.70 18.52
CA SER A 17 28.54 -39.30 19.46
C SER A 17 27.80 -38.16 20.11
N SER A 18 26.48 -38.14 19.99
CA SER A 18 25.60 -37.29 20.78
C SER A 18 25.78 -37.65 22.26
N ILE A 19 26.83 -37.11 22.88
CA ILE A 19 27.00 -37.08 24.32
C ILE A 19 25.94 -36.09 24.78
N GLU A 20 24.81 -36.59 25.25
CA GLU A 20 23.83 -35.79 26.00
C GLU A 20 24.52 -35.38 27.31
N ILE A 21 25.21 -34.25 27.24
CA ILE A 21 25.77 -33.60 28.42
C ILE A 21 24.55 -33.18 29.26
N PRO A 22 24.47 -33.56 30.55
CA PRO A 22 23.36 -33.15 31.40
C PRO A 22 23.38 -31.61 31.56
N GLU A 23 22.20 -30.99 31.63
CA GLU A 23 22.04 -29.52 31.46
C GLU A 23 22.84 -28.69 32.48
N ASP A 24 23.12 -29.26 33.64
CA ASP A 24 23.95 -28.67 34.69
C ASP A 24 25.43 -28.55 34.28
N GLU A 25 25.98 -29.57 33.62
CA GLU A 25 27.33 -29.55 33.04
C GLU A 25 27.41 -28.56 31.87
N GLN A 26 26.35 -28.46 31.05
CA GLN A 26 26.28 -27.47 29.97
C GLN A 26 26.32 -26.03 30.52
N MET A 27 25.56 -25.75 31.57
CA MET A 27 25.53 -24.43 32.20
C MET A 27 26.86 -24.07 32.87
N ARG A 28 27.58 -25.06 33.42
CA ARG A 28 28.95 -24.84 33.93
C ARG A 28 29.91 -24.48 32.80
N LEU A 29 29.88 -25.22 31.70
CA LEU A 29 30.73 -24.99 30.54
C LEU A 29 30.45 -23.62 29.87
N ILE A 30 29.20 -23.18 29.78
CA ILE A 30 28.83 -21.86 29.24
C ILE A 30 29.39 -20.72 30.12
N LYS A 31 29.39 -20.90 31.45
CA LYS A 31 29.95 -19.93 32.40
C LYS A 31 31.47 -19.89 32.35
N GLU A 32 32.13 -21.06 32.36
CA GLU A 32 33.59 -21.16 32.35
C GLU A 32 34.21 -20.73 31.02
N SER A 33 33.55 -21.02 29.90
CA SER A 33 34.04 -20.65 28.57
C SER A 33 33.96 -19.15 28.26
N GLY A 34 33.33 -18.36 29.13
CA GLY A 34 33.15 -16.91 28.93
C GLY A 34 32.31 -16.56 27.70
N ILE A 35 31.67 -17.56 27.06
CA ILE A 35 30.88 -17.40 25.84
C ILE A 35 29.72 -16.43 26.08
N MET A 36 29.17 -16.40 27.28
CA MET A 36 28.07 -15.49 27.63
C MET A 36 28.48 -14.01 27.57
N GLY A 37 29.72 -13.69 27.99
CA GLY A 37 30.28 -12.35 27.81
C GLY A 37 30.58 -12.06 26.33
N LYS A 38 31.00 -13.08 25.59
CA LYS A 38 31.27 -12.97 24.15
C LYS A 38 29.99 -12.70 23.34
N ILE A 39 28.85 -13.32 23.69
CA ILE A 39 27.53 -13.06 23.10
C ILE A 39 27.04 -11.64 23.44
N ALA A 40 27.28 -11.16 24.66
CA ALA A 40 26.98 -9.77 25.03
C ALA A 40 27.86 -8.75 24.28
N SER A 41 29.05 -9.15 23.84
CA SER A 41 29.97 -8.34 23.02
C SER A 41 29.88 -8.58 21.52
N ILE A 42 29.09 -9.56 21.06
CA ILE A 42 28.66 -9.59 19.67
C ILE A 42 27.84 -8.31 19.55
N PRO A 43 28.27 -7.31 18.74
CA PRO A 43 27.36 -6.23 18.41
C PRO A 43 26.12 -6.96 17.91
N LYS A 44 25.02 -6.82 18.68
CA LYS A 44 23.69 -7.33 18.32
C LYS A 44 23.63 -7.16 16.82
N PRO A 45 23.47 -8.24 16.01
CA PRO A 45 23.49 -8.10 14.57
C PRO A 45 22.62 -6.88 14.36
N GLU A 46 23.24 -5.81 13.86
CA GLU A 46 22.49 -4.69 13.34
C GLU A 46 21.64 -5.43 12.35
N THR A 47 20.40 -5.71 12.76
CA THR A 47 19.33 -5.86 11.82
C THR A 47 19.64 -4.68 10.94
N LEU A 48 20.00 -4.98 9.71
CA LEU A 48 19.72 -4.10 8.61
C LEU A 48 18.19 -3.90 8.66
N GLU A 49 17.70 -3.25 9.71
CA GLU A 49 16.80 -2.12 9.60
C GLU A 49 17.60 -1.23 8.67
N GLU A 50 17.51 -1.55 7.37
CA GLU A 50 17.76 -0.61 6.33
C GLU A 50 17.09 0.65 6.85
N ASP A 51 17.87 1.70 7.07
CA ASP A 51 17.36 3.06 7.15
C ASP A 51 16.67 3.33 5.81
N ILE A 52 15.52 2.67 5.58
CA ILE A 52 14.56 3.01 4.56
C ILE A 52 14.17 4.39 5.01
N THR A 53 14.77 5.37 4.34
CA THR A 53 14.58 6.78 4.62
C THR A 53 13.06 6.97 4.76
N PRO A 54 12.53 7.69 5.77
CA PRO A 54 11.08 7.79 5.99
C PRO A 54 10.30 8.16 4.70
N PHE A 55 10.97 8.84 3.77
CA PHE A 55 10.50 9.11 2.42
C PHE A 55 10.30 7.87 1.52
N ALA A 56 11.20 6.88 1.54
CA ALA A 56 11.11 5.67 0.73
C ALA A 56 9.94 4.78 1.17
N GLU A 57 9.65 4.69 2.47
CA GLU A 57 8.47 3.99 2.98
C GLU A 57 7.17 4.70 2.57
N GLU A 58 7.15 6.04 2.65
CA GLU A 58 6.03 6.87 2.16
C GLU A 58 5.80 6.71 0.65
N MET A 59 6.88 6.73 -0.15
CA MET A 59 6.83 6.52 -1.60
C MET A 59 6.35 5.12 -1.95
N PHE A 60 6.86 4.09 -1.27
CA PHE A 60 6.45 2.72 -1.48
C PHE A 60 4.96 2.54 -1.16
N GLY A 61 4.50 3.05 -0.02
CA GLY A 61 3.08 3.02 0.36
C GLY A 61 2.18 3.73 -0.66
N ALA A 62 2.62 4.87 -1.18
CA ALA A 62 1.89 5.57 -2.24
C ALA A 62 1.87 4.78 -3.55
N VAL A 63 3.01 4.24 -4.00
CA VAL A 63 3.11 3.49 -5.27
C VAL A 63 2.27 2.22 -5.24
N VAL A 64 2.27 1.49 -4.13
CA VAL A 64 1.42 0.31 -3.90
C VAL A 64 -0.06 0.64 -4.12
N LEU A 65 -0.47 1.87 -3.81
CA LEU A 65 -1.82 2.34 -4.01
C LEU A 65 -2.03 2.93 -5.42
N ILE A 66 -1.06 3.66 -5.98
CA ILE A 66 -1.17 4.25 -7.32
C ILE A 66 -1.41 3.19 -8.39
N ILE A 67 -0.70 2.05 -8.33
CA ILE A 67 -0.82 0.97 -9.33
C ILE A 67 -2.28 0.49 -9.52
N PRO A 68 -2.98 0.00 -8.47
CA PRO A 68 -4.37 -0.46 -8.62
C PRO A 68 -5.33 0.67 -9.01
N PHE A 69 -5.10 1.91 -8.56
CA PHE A 69 -5.97 3.04 -8.93
C PHE A 69 -5.76 3.52 -10.37
N CYS A 70 -4.56 3.43 -10.93
CA CYS A 70 -4.31 3.63 -12.35
C CYS A 70 -5.00 2.56 -13.20
N PHE A 71 -4.96 1.30 -12.75
CA PHE A 71 -5.71 0.23 -13.39
C PHE A 71 -7.23 0.46 -13.30
N LEU A 72 -7.72 0.93 -12.15
CA LEU A 72 -9.12 1.30 -11.97
C LEU A 72 -9.52 2.42 -12.93
N LEU A 73 -8.70 3.45 -13.10
CA LEU A 73 -8.95 4.53 -14.07
C LEU A 73 -9.07 3.99 -15.50
N LEU A 74 -8.13 3.13 -15.91
CA LEU A 74 -8.17 2.48 -17.21
C LEU A 74 -9.42 1.61 -17.37
N LEU A 75 -9.77 0.84 -16.34
CA LEU A 75 -10.95 -0.01 -16.32
C LEU A 75 -12.23 0.82 -16.48
N MET A 76 -12.35 1.93 -15.75
CA MET A 76 -13.51 2.82 -15.85
C MET A 76 -13.63 3.46 -17.24
N GLU A 77 -12.51 3.81 -17.87
CA GLU A 77 -12.48 4.31 -19.25
C GLU A 77 -13.02 3.25 -20.22
N ILE A 78 -12.58 2.00 -20.08
CA ILE A 78 -13.04 0.90 -20.94
C ILE A 78 -14.53 0.61 -20.70
N LEU A 79 -14.97 0.55 -19.44
CA LEU A 79 -16.36 0.25 -19.07
C LEU A 79 -17.33 1.28 -19.66
N ILE A 80 -17.01 2.57 -19.59
CA ILE A 80 -17.93 3.58 -20.11
C ILE A 80 -18.10 3.49 -21.63
N HIS A 81 -17.04 3.17 -22.36
CA HIS A 81 -17.10 2.94 -23.81
C HIS A 81 -18.03 1.76 -24.13
N PHE A 82 -17.94 0.68 -23.36
CA PHE A 82 -18.84 -0.47 -23.50
C PHE A 82 -20.29 -0.14 -23.15
N GLN A 83 -20.55 0.64 -22.09
CA GLN A 83 -21.90 1.00 -21.64
C GLN A 83 -22.76 1.65 -22.74
N TYR A 84 -22.14 2.35 -23.68
CA TYR A 84 -22.86 3.02 -24.76
C TYR A 84 -22.39 2.56 -26.14
N ARG A 85 -21.83 1.35 -26.20
CA ARG A 85 -21.51 0.64 -27.45
C ARG A 85 -20.62 1.46 -28.41
N LYS A 86 -19.65 2.18 -27.87
CA LYS A 86 -18.58 2.82 -28.66
C LYS A 86 -17.32 1.98 -28.57
N GLN A 87 -16.61 1.85 -29.68
CA GLN A 87 -15.34 1.12 -29.69
C GLN A 87 -14.29 1.96 -28.95
N PRO A 88 -13.59 1.41 -27.95
CA PRO A 88 -12.48 2.10 -27.30
C PRO A 88 -11.32 2.17 -28.30
N THR A 89 -11.08 3.36 -28.85
CA THR A 89 -9.91 3.62 -29.68
C THR A 89 -8.68 3.73 -28.78
N PHE A 90 -7.59 3.02 -29.11
CA PHE A 90 -6.35 3.08 -28.33
C PHE A 90 -5.83 4.51 -28.15
N GLU A 91 -5.93 5.35 -29.17
CA GLU A 91 -5.57 6.77 -29.14
C GLU A 91 -6.38 7.53 -28.09
N ALA A 92 -7.71 7.36 -28.08
CA ALA A 92 -8.59 8.02 -27.12
C ALA A 92 -8.29 7.60 -25.68
N VAL A 93 -7.97 6.33 -25.45
CA VAL A 93 -7.58 5.83 -24.12
C VAL A 93 -6.23 6.42 -23.72
N MET A 94 -5.24 6.45 -24.62
CA MET A 94 -3.92 6.99 -24.34
C MET A 94 -3.96 8.48 -24.03
N ASP A 95 -4.71 9.26 -24.81
CA ASP A 95 -4.93 10.70 -24.62
C ASP A 95 -5.50 11.04 -23.24
N ARG A 96 -6.22 10.09 -22.61
CA ARG A 96 -6.78 10.23 -21.27
C ARG A 96 -5.83 9.74 -20.19
N MET A 97 -5.13 8.64 -20.43
CA MET A 97 -4.19 8.07 -19.45
C MET A 97 -2.95 8.95 -19.27
N VAL A 98 -2.41 9.54 -20.35
CA VAL A 98 -1.21 10.38 -20.31
C VAL A 98 -1.34 11.54 -19.30
N PRO A 99 -2.43 12.34 -19.30
CA PRO A 99 -2.64 13.34 -18.25
C PRO A 99 -3.27 12.75 -16.97
N GLY A 100 -4.09 11.71 -17.07
CA GLY A 100 -4.83 11.15 -15.93
C GLY A 100 -3.94 10.49 -14.88
N VAL A 101 -2.98 9.68 -15.32
CA VAL A 101 -2.06 8.94 -14.43
C VAL A 101 -1.21 9.86 -13.55
N PRO A 102 -0.50 10.88 -14.07
CA PRO A 102 0.31 11.76 -13.21
C PRO A 102 -0.55 12.59 -12.25
N ILE A 103 -1.72 13.08 -12.70
CA ILE A 103 -2.65 13.82 -11.83
C ILE A 103 -3.13 12.93 -10.68
N LEU A 104 -3.56 11.71 -11.00
CA LEU A 104 -4.00 10.73 -10.00
C LEU A 104 -2.85 10.34 -9.07
N SER A 105 -1.65 10.15 -9.60
CA SER A 105 -0.45 9.81 -8.83
C SER A 105 -0.10 10.90 -7.81
N ILE A 106 -0.07 12.16 -8.23
CA ILE A 106 0.17 13.31 -7.34
C ILE A 106 -0.93 13.40 -6.27
N PHE A 107 -2.19 13.23 -6.70
CA PHE A 107 -3.33 13.28 -5.80
C PHE A 107 -3.23 12.21 -4.72
N VAL A 108 -2.98 10.95 -5.10
CA VAL A 108 -2.81 9.80 -4.20
C VAL A 108 -1.61 9.98 -3.28
N PHE A 109 -0.48 10.45 -3.81
CA PHE A 109 0.73 10.67 -3.02
C PHE A 109 0.46 11.69 -1.90
N TYR A 110 -0.14 12.84 -2.24
CA TYR A 110 -0.41 13.89 -1.27
C TYR A 110 -1.43 13.44 -0.21
N THR A 111 -2.51 12.79 -0.62
CA THR A 111 -3.57 12.34 0.28
C THR A 111 -3.10 11.20 1.20
N THR A 112 -2.24 10.30 0.74
CA THR A 112 -1.62 9.26 1.56
C THR A 112 -0.68 9.87 2.61
N ARG A 113 0.07 10.92 2.24
CA ARG A 113 1.03 11.58 3.13
C ARG A 113 0.40 12.25 4.36
N TYR A 114 -0.83 12.75 4.24
CA TYR A 114 -1.53 13.47 5.30
C TYR A 114 -2.74 12.71 5.88
N LYS A 115 -2.83 11.39 5.67
CA LYS A 115 -3.96 10.56 6.12
C LYS A 115 -4.29 10.70 7.61
N ALA A 116 -3.27 10.90 8.46
CA ALA A 116 -3.44 11.03 9.91
C ALA A 116 -4.10 12.34 10.36
N HIS A 117 -4.16 13.36 9.49
CA HIS A 117 -4.75 14.64 9.86
C HIS A 117 -6.27 14.61 9.72
N ARG A 118 -6.99 14.98 10.79
CA ARG A 118 -8.45 15.10 10.80
C ARG A 118 -8.99 16.03 9.70
N VAL A 119 -8.23 17.04 9.33
CA VAL A 119 -8.57 17.97 8.23
C VAL A 119 -8.59 17.25 6.89
N MET A 120 -7.64 16.34 6.64
CA MET A 120 -7.61 15.55 5.41
C MET A 120 -8.78 14.56 5.37
N GLN A 121 -9.12 13.92 6.50
CA GLN A 121 -10.31 13.07 6.61
C GLN A 121 -11.60 13.85 6.30
N LEU A 122 -11.76 15.07 6.85
CA LEU A 122 -12.92 15.91 6.56
C LEU A 122 -12.94 16.34 5.09
N PHE A 123 -11.79 16.71 4.52
CA PHE A 123 -11.67 17.06 3.12
C PHE A 123 -12.07 15.89 2.22
N LEU A 124 -11.53 14.68 2.46
CA LEU A 124 -11.88 13.48 1.71
C LEU A 124 -13.36 13.13 1.85
N PHE A 125 -13.96 13.36 3.02
CA PHE A 125 -15.39 13.13 3.26
C PHE A 125 -16.26 14.07 2.41
N VAL A 126 -15.99 15.36 2.46
CA VAL A 126 -16.71 16.35 1.65
C VAL A 126 -16.51 16.06 0.16
N LEU A 127 -15.27 15.75 -0.23
CA LEU A 127 -14.94 15.39 -1.61
C LEU A 127 -15.70 14.13 -2.06
N SER A 128 -15.77 13.10 -1.23
CA SER A 128 -16.49 11.86 -1.53
C SER A 128 -17.98 12.11 -1.77
N VAL A 129 -18.62 12.90 -0.91
CA VAL A 129 -20.05 13.26 -1.05
C VAL A 129 -20.29 14.08 -2.32
N LEU A 130 -19.48 15.11 -2.55
CA LEU A 130 -19.62 15.99 -3.72
C LEU A 130 -19.37 15.25 -5.03
N VAL A 131 -18.28 14.47 -5.11
CA VAL A 131 -17.93 13.71 -6.32
C VAL A 131 -18.96 12.62 -6.57
N GLY A 132 -19.38 11.88 -5.55
CA GLY A 132 -20.41 10.84 -5.66
C GLY A 132 -21.76 11.39 -6.13
N ALA A 133 -22.25 12.45 -5.49
CA ALA A 133 -23.49 13.11 -5.87
C ALA A 133 -23.43 13.70 -7.29
N ARG A 134 -22.33 14.40 -7.63
CA ARG A 134 -22.12 14.97 -8.96
C ARG A 134 -22.05 13.88 -10.03
N MET A 135 -21.34 12.78 -9.78
CA MET A 135 -21.19 11.69 -10.74
C MET A 135 -22.55 11.06 -11.05
N LEU A 136 -23.34 10.73 -10.03
CA LEU A 136 -24.66 10.11 -10.20
C LEU A 136 -25.65 11.04 -10.91
N TYR A 137 -25.62 12.33 -10.59
CA TYR A 137 -26.38 13.35 -11.31
C TYR A 137 -26.01 13.40 -12.79
N LEU A 138 -24.70 13.35 -13.09
CA LEU A 138 -24.19 13.39 -14.46
C LEU A 138 -24.56 12.12 -15.24
N ILE A 139 -24.50 10.94 -14.61
CA ILE A 139 -24.90 9.69 -15.25
C ILE A 139 -26.37 9.72 -15.67
N ASN A 140 -27.26 10.29 -14.84
CA ASN A 140 -28.68 10.27 -15.11
C ASN A 140 -29.14 11.38 -16.09
N TRP A 141 -28.63 12.60 -15.94
CA TRP A 141 -29.09 13.76 -16.75
C TRP A 141 -28.04 14.32 -17.72
N GLY A 142 -26.79 13.87 -17.62
CA GLY A 142 -25.71 14.29 -18.49
C GLY A 142 -25.83 13.72 -19.89
N SER A 143 -25.30 14.46 -20.86
CA SER A 143 -25.17 13.94 -22.22
C SER A 143 -24.11 12.84 -22.27
N TRP A 144 -24.29 11.89 -23.18
CA TRP A 144 -23.36 10.79 -23.40
C TRP A 144 -21.89 11.25 -23.50
N LEU A 145 -21.63 12.31 -24.26
CA LEU A 145 -20.27 12.82 -24.49
C LEU A 145 -19.63 13.38 -23.21
N VAL A 146 -20.44 13.99 -22.34
CA VAL A 146 -19.98 14.48 -21.03
C VAL A 146 -19.72 13.31 -20.08
N ASN A 147 -20.57 12.29 -20.11
CA ASN A 147 -20.41 11.09 -19.30
C ASN A 147 -19.12 10.34 -19.66
N MET A 148 -18.86 10.10 -20.96
CA MET A 148 -17.58 9.52 -21.41
C MET A 148 -16.36 10.28 -20.88
N ARG A 149 -16.43 11.62 -20.90
CA ARG A 149 -15.26 12.45 -20.63
C ARG A 149 -14.96 12.61 -19.14
N GLN A 150 -15.98 12.65 -18.28
CA GLN A 150 -15.82 13.00 -16.87
C GLN A 150 -16.04 11.80 -15.93
N CYS A 151 -16.95 10.90 -16.28
CA CYS A 151 -17.36 9.83 -15.38
C CYS A 151 -16.22 8.88 -15.00
N PRO A 152 -15.27 8.50 -15.88
CA PRO A 152 -14.18 7.60 -15.51
C PRO A 152 -13.26 8.15 -14.43
N ALA A 153 -12.90 9.43 -14.55
CA ALA A 153 -12.09 10.13 -13.55
C ALA A 153 -12.87 10.36 -12.26
N LEU A 154 -14.14 10.78 -12.34
CA LEU A 154 -14.99 10.98 -11.17
C LEU A 154 -15.22 9.68 -10.40
N ALA A 155 -15.46 8.57 -11.10
CA ALA A 155 -15.63 7.24 -10.50
C ALA A 155 -14.36 6.80 -9.76
N THR A 156 -13.20 6.97 -10.39
CA THR A 156 -11.92 6.63 -9.78
C THR A 156 -11.64 7.44 -8.52
N ILE A 157 -11.86 8.76 -8.57
CA ILE A 157 -11.68 9.64 -7.41
C ILE A 157 -12.68 9.29 -6.31
N TRP A 158 -13.94 8.99 -6.66
CA TRP A 158 -14.95 8.64 -5.68
C TRP A 158 -14.59 7.34 -4.95
N VAL A 159 -14.26 6.28 -5.69
CA VAL A 159 -13.81 5.01 -5.09
C VAL A 159 -12.57 5.23 -4.22
N TYR A 160 -11.61 6.03 -4.70
CA TYR A 160 -10.43 6.38 -3.93
C TYR A 160 -10.77 7.05 -2.59
N THR A 161 -11.62 8.08 -2.62
CA THR A 161 -12.00 8.79 -1.40
C THR A 161 -12.70 7.86 -0.42
N VAL A 162 -13.60 6.99 -0.87
CA VAL A 162 -14.29 6.02 0.00
C VAL A 162 -13.31 5.04 0.63
N VAL A 163 -12.31 4.55 -0.12
CA VAL A 163 -11.28 3.63 0.39
C VAL A 163 -10.36 4.29 1.42
N GLN A 164 -10.07 5.59 1.30
CA GLN A 164 -9.21 6.29 2.26
C GLN A 164 -9.91 6.83 3.50
N LEU A 165 -11.23 6.94 3.47
CA LEU A 165 -12.00 7.33 4.65
C LEU A 165 -11.94 6.25 5.73
N ASP A 166 -12.01 6.70 6.98
CA ASP A 166 -12.30 5.79 8.09
C ASP A 166 -13.72 5.20 7.93
N LEU A 167 -13.93 3.99 8.44
CA LEU A 167 -15.17 3.23 8.24
C LEU A 167 -16.44 4.04 8.61
N GLY A 168 -16.40 4.79 9.71
CA GLY A 168 -17.52 5.60 10.17
C GLY A 168 -17.91 6.69 9.15
N PRO A 169 -17.00 7.65 8.87
CA PRO A 169 -17.22 8.65 7.82
C PRO A 169 -17.58 8.05 6.46
N ALA A 170 -16.98 6.91 6.06
CA ALA A 170 -17.25 6.27 4.78
C ALA A 170 -18.71 5.83 4.67
N VAL A 171 -19.24 5.16 5.69
CA VAL A 171 -20.64 4.71 5.74
C VAL A 171 -21.58 5.91 5.72
N VAL A 172 -21.26 6.98 6.47
CA VAL A 172 -22.06 8.20 6.47
C VAL A 172 -22.04 8.88 5.10
N ALA A 173 -20.88 8.99 4.45
CA ALA A 173 -20.77 9.58 3.12
C ALA A 173 -21.61 8.81 2.09
N LEU A 174 -21.54 7.48 2.11
CA LEU A 174 -22.34 6.62 1.24
C LEU A 174 -23.84 6.73 1.55
N ALA A 175 -24.22 6.80 2.82
CA ALA A 175 -25.61 7.00 3.22
C ALA A 175 -26.16 8.36 2.75
N ILE A 176 -25.36 9.43 2.82
CA ILE A 176 -25.73 10.75 2.31
C ILE A 176 -25.91 10.71 0.80
N VAL A 177 -24.96 10.11 0.06
CA VAL A 177 -25.07 9.98 -1.40
C VAL A 177 -26.28 9.13 -1.80
N GLY A 178 -26.51 8.00 -1.12
CA GLY A 178 -27.68 7.15 -1.34
C GLY A 178 -29.01 7.85 -1.00
N GLY A 179 -29.05 8.62 0.08
CA GLY A 179 -30.19 9.45 0.43
C GLY A 179 -30.46 10.57 -0.58
N TYR A 180 -29.40 11.21 -1.09
CA TYR A 180 -29.51 12.19 -2.16
C TYR A 180 -30.09 11.60 -3.44
N VAL A 181 -29.63 10.40 -3.81
CA VAL A 181 -30.13 9.66 -4.97
C VAL A 181 -31.61 9.33 -4.82
N TRP A 182 -32.02 8.88 -3.64
CA TRP A 182 -33.42 8.62 -3.35
C TRP A 182 -34.29 9.88 -3.39
N TRP A 183 -33.78 11.00 -2.87
CA TRP A 183 -34.51 12.27 -2.87
C TRP A 183 -34.69 12.88 -4.25
N GLN A 184 -33.76 12.63 -5.17
CA GLN A 184 -33.80 13.13 -6.54
C GLN A 184 -34.48 12.15 -7.52
N ASP A 185 -35.04 11.03 -7.03
CA ASP A 185 -35.62 9.95 -7.85
C ASP A 185 -34.68 9.51 -9.00
N LEU A 186 -33.37 9.52 -8.74
CA LEU A 186 -32.35 9.17 -9.71
C LEU A 186 -32.43 7.66 -9.99
N GLN A 187 -32.68 7.28 -11.24
CA GLN A 187 -32.70 5.87 -11.63
C GLN A 187 -31.28 5.30 -11.59
N ILE A 188 -31.03 4.44 -10.59
CA ILE A 188 -29.76 3.71 -10.40
C ILE A 188 -29.75 2.43 -11.27
N LEU A 189 -30.89 2.05 -11.85
CA LEU A 189 -31.05 0.89 -12.70
C LEU A 189 -31.28 1.34 -14.15
N LEU A 190 -30.43 0.82 -15.03
CA LEU A 190 -30.68 0.64 -16.46
C LEU A 190 -31.92 -0.23 -16.68
#